data_AF-A0A7X8YZP2-F1
#
_entry.id   AF-A0A7X8YZP2-F1
#
_cell.length_a   1.000
_cell.length_b   1.000
_cell.length_c   1.000
_cell.angle_alpha   90.00
_cell.angle_beta   90.00
_cell.angle_gamma   90.00
#
_symmetry.space_group_name_H-M   'P 1'
#
loop_
_entity.id
_entity.type
_entity.pdbx_description
1 polymer ?
#
loop_
_entity_poly.entity_id
_entity_poly.type
_entity_poly.pdbx_seq_one_letter_code
_entity_poly.pdbx_strand_id
1 'polypeptide(L)'
;DSDSIGPGGIPWSEYEKNYPAQIKFLNSRITAAIDKIYQKSRLAGKPQPIIIIQGDHGPSAGNLDEVKPGKQSMRVRAGILSACNYKGLDDSYEHSPVNVARGILSGISSLKLAPVCDKTFYSTWDRPYDFTLFEHKEISD
;
A
#
# COMPACT_ATOMS: atom_id res chain seq x y z
N ASP A 1 13.83 2.10 23.85
CA ASP A 1 15.06 1.75 23.12
C ASP A 1 15.23 0.25 23.05
N SER A 2 14.52 -0.41 22.12
CA SER A 2 14.97 -1.72 21.67
C SER A 2 15.36 -1.56 20.21
N ASP A 3 16.63 -1.85 19.93
CA ASP A 3 17.27 -1.76 18.61
C ASP A 3 16.74 -2.81 17.62
N SER A 4 15.52 -3.30 17.82
CA SER A 4 15.00 -4.51 17.20
C SER A 4 13.67 -4.28 16.50
N ILE A 5 13.50 -4.84 15.30
CA ILE A 5 12.34 -4.67 14.43
C ILE A 5 11.58 -5.99 14.26
N GLY A 6 10.25 -5.92 14.39
CA GLY A 6 9.32 -6.99 14.02
C GLY A 6 9.36 -8.24 14.92
N PRO A 7 8.47 -9.21 14.67
CA PRO A 7 8.47 -10.49 15.37
C PRO A 7 9.75 -11.26 15.02
N GLY A 8 10.67 -11.36 15.98
CA GLY A 8 11.99 -11.97 15.80
C GLY A 8 13.17 -11.09 16.20
N GLY A 9 12.93 -9.79 16.42
CA GLY A 9 13.93 -8.90 17.03
C GLY A 9 15.13 -8.57 16.14
N ILE A 10 14.93 -8.40 14.84
CA ILE A 10 16.02 -8.11 13.88
C ILE A 10 16.65 -6.76 14.22
N PRO A 11 17.98 -6.65 14.39
CA PRO A 11 18.64 -5.39 14.66
C PRO A 11 18.31 -4.31 13.62
N TRP A 12 18.11 -3.07 14.04
CA TRP A 12 17.83 -1.93 13.16
C TRP A 12 18.87 -1.80 12.05
N SER A 13 20.15 -1.97 12.39
CA SER A 13 21.27 -1.96 11.44
C SER A 13 21.20 -3.06 10.37
N GLU A 14 20.66 -4.22 10.73
CA GLU A 14 20.44 -5.32 9.78
C GLU A 14 19.27 -5.03 8.86
N TYR A 15 18.18 -4.48 9.40
CA TYR A 15 17.04 -4.04 8.60
C TYR A 15 17.43 -2.95 7.59
N GLU A 16 18.14 -1.91 8.03
CA GLU A 16 18.61 -0.83 7.15
C GLU A 16 19.50 -1.35 6.02
N LYS A 17 20.33 -2.36 6.30
CA LYS A 17 21.21 -2.98 5.31
C LYS A 17 20.45 -3.85 4.32
N ASN A 18 19.50 -4.67 4.80
CA ASN A 18 18.91 -5.74 4.00
C ASN A 18 17.61 -5.33 3.30
N TYR A 19 16.80 -4.46 3.90
CA TYR A 19 15.51 -4.04 3.34
C TYR A 19 15.66 -3.39 1.94
N PRO A 20 16.63 -2.47 1.69
CA PRO A 20 16.83 -1.92 0.36
C PRO A 20 17.20 -2.96 -0.70
N ALA A 21 17.92 -4.03 -0.32
CA ALA A 21 18.26 -5.11 -1.24
C ALA A 21 17.01 -5.92 -1.63
N GLN A 22 16.09 -6.16 -0.69
CA GLN A 22 14.79 -6.79 -0.97
C GLN A 22 13.96 -5.94 -1.92
N ILE A 23 13.88 -4.62 -1.69
CA ILE A 23 13.16 -3.69 -2.57
C ILE A 23 13.77 -3.68 -3.99
N LYS A 24 15.10 -3.63 -4.11
CA LYS A 24 15.77 -3.71 -5.43
C LYS A 24 15.45 -5.01 -6.16
N PHE A 25 15.49 -6.14 -5.45
CA PHE A 25 15.13 -7.43 -6.02
C PHE A 25 13.67 -7.45 -6.48
N LEU A 26 12.73 -7.07 -5.62
CA LEU A 26 11.30 -7.02 -5.95
C LEU A 26 11.03 -6.11 -7.14
N ASN A 27 11.60 -4.91 -7.18
CA ASN A 27 11.46 -3.98 -8.32
C ASN A 27 11.91 -4.62 -9.63
N SER A 28 13.03 -5.36 -9.64
CA SER A 28 13.50 -6.06 -10.85
C SER A 28 12.49 -7.10 -11.35
N ARG A 29 11.85 -7.83 -10.42
CA ARG A 29 10.86 -8.87 -10.73
C ARG A 29 9.55 -8.25 -11.22
N ILE A 30 9.11 -7.18 -10.56
CA ILE A 30 7.88 -6.46 -10.88
C ILE A 30 7.99 -5.81 -12.26
N THR A 31 9.08 -5.08 -12.54
CA THR A 31 9.31 -4.47 -13.87
C THR A 31 9.32 -5.53 -14.96
N ALA A 32 10.04 -6.64 -14.77
CA ALA A 32 10.05 -7.73 -15.74
C ALA A 32 8.66 -8.37 -15.95
N ALA A 33 7.81 -8.42 -14.92
CA ALA A 33 6.44 -8.89 -15.04
C ALA A 33 5.56 -7.89 -15.84
N ILE A 34 5.70 -6.59 -15.57
CA ILE A 34 5.01 -5.53 -16.30
C ILE A 34 5.38 -5.56 -17.79
N ASP A 35 6.67 -5.68 -18.12
CA ASP A 35 7.14 -5.75 -19.50
C ASP A 35 6.52 -6.94 -20.25
N LYS A 36 6.46 -8.11 -19.58
CA LYS A 36 5.81 -9.32 -20.13
C LYS A 36 4.31 -9.13 -20.33
N ILE A 37 3.62 -8.46 -19.40
CA ILE A 37 2.18 -8.15 -19.53
C ILE A 37 1.95 -7.23 -20.75
N TYR A 38 2.73 -6.17 -20.88
CA TYR A 38 2.63 -5.26 -22.03
C TYR A 38 2.96 -5.94 -23.36
N GLN A 39 4.01 -6.76 -23.39
CA GLN A 39 4.36 -7.54 -24.60
C GLN A 39 3.22 -8.47 -25.01
N LYS A 40 2.65 -9.23 -24.06
CA LYS A 40 1.53 -10.14 -24.34
C LYS A 40 0.29 -9.39 -24.83
N SER A 41 -0.03 -8.23 -24.24
CA SER A 41 -1.18 -7.42 -24.69
C SER A 41 -0.99 -6.96 -26.13
N ARG A 42 0.20 -6.46 -26.45
CA ARG A 42 0.57 -5.98 -27.80
C ARG A 42 0.50 -7.09 -28.84
N LEU A 43 1.07 -8.27 -28.55
CA LEU A 43 1.06 -9.42 -29.46
C LEU A 43 -0.37 -9.95 -29.70
N ALA A 44 -1.26 -9.81 -28.72
CA ALA A 44 -2.66 -10.19 -28.84
C ALA A 44 -3.56 -9.11 -29.47
N GLY A 45 -3.01 -7.96 -29.90
CA GLY A 45 -3.78 -6.84 -30.45
C GLY A 45 -4.73 -6.19 -29.43
N LYS A 46 -4.45 -6.29 -28.13
CA LYS A 46 -5.29 -5.74 -27.05
C LYS A 46 -4.84 -4.33 -26.67
N PRO A 47 -5.74 -3.50 -26.11
CA PRO A 47 -5.38 -2.20 -25.53
C PRO A 47 -4.29 -2.32 -24.46
N GLN A 48 -3.65 -1.19 -24.12
CA GLN A 48 -2.72 -1.15 -23.00
C GLN A 48 -3.47 -1.50 -21.70
N PRO A 49 -3.01 -2.52 -20.93
CA PRO A 49 -3.66 -2.90 -19.69
C PRO A 49 -3.51 -1.81 -18.63
N ILE A 50 -4.56 -1.66 -17.83
CA ILE A 50 -4.48 -0.92 -16.57
C ILE A 50 -3.72 -1.80 -15.58
N ILE A 51 -2.63 -1.28 -15.02
CA ILE A 51 -1.78 -1.94 -14.04
C ILE A 51 -1.88 -1.16 -12.73
N ILE A 52 -2.17 -1.89 -11.66
CA ILE A 52 -2.19 -1.38 -10.29
C ILE A 52 -1.16 -2.19 -9.50
N ILE A 53 -0.31 -1.50 -8.75
CA ILE A 53 0.69 -2.11 -7.87
C ILE A 53 0.47 -1.52 -6.48
N GLN A 54 0.10 -2.38 -5.53
CA GLN A 54 -0.21 -1.98 -4.17
C GLN A 54 0.48 -2.91 -3.16
N GLY A 55 1.07 -2.34 -2.12
CA GLY A 55 1.37 -3.08 -0.91
C GLY A 55 0.07 -3.39 -0.16
N ASP A 56 -0.01 -4.55 0.48
CA ASP A 56 -1.10 -4.87 1.40
C ASP A 56 -0.93 -4.13 2.73
N HIS A 57 0.32 -3.93 3.15
CA HIS A 57 0.70 -3.10 4.28
C HIS A 57 2.13 -2.57 4.14
N GLY A 58 2.45 -1.53 4.91
CA GLY A 58 3.81 -1.03 5.09
C GLY A 58 4.67 -1.95 5.96
N PRO A 59 5.96 -1.66 6.11
CA PRO A 59 6.85 -2.45 6.93
C PRO A 59 6.48 -2.35 8.41
N SER A 60 6.75 -3.40 9.18
CA SER A 60 6.70 -3.36 10.65
C SER A 60 7.98 -2.74 11.24
N ALA A 61 8.50 -1.66 10.67
CA ALA A 61 9.78 -1.06 11.10
C ALA A 61 9.64 -0.40 12.48
N GLY A 62 10.47 -0.81 13.44
CA GLY A 62 10.48 -0.34 14.83
C GLY A 62 9.66 -1.21 15.81
N ASN A 63 9.46 -0.72 17.03
CA ASN A 63 8.56 -1.33 18.02
C ASN A 63 7.11 -1.03 17.65
N LEU A 64 6.51 -1.87 16.81
CA LEU A 64 5.07 -1.96 16.75
C LEU A 64 4.60 -2.71 18.00
N ASP A 65 4.04 -1.99 18.98
CA ASP A 65 3.23 -2.63 20.01
C ASP A 65 2.00 -3.21 19.32
N GLU A 66 1.97 -4.53 19.14
CA GLU A 66 0.89 -5.23 18.43
C GLU A 66 -0.44 -5.23 19.20
N VAL A 67 -0.42 -4.85 20.48
CA VAL A 67 -1.60 -4.73 21.35
C VAL A 67 -2.14 -3.30 21.35
N LYS A 68 -1.23 -2.30 21.39
CA LYS A 68 -1.55 -0.86 21.41
C LYS A 68 -0.61 -0.08 20.49
N PRO A 69 -0.77 -0.16 19.16
CA PRO A 69 0.17 0.45 18.25
C PRO A 69 0.11 1.98 18.36
N GLY A 70 1.28 2.60 18.51
CA GLY A 70 1.39 4.07 18.53
C GLY A 70 1.09 4.69 17.16
N LYS A 71 0.74 5.99 17.16
CA LYS A 71 0.40 6.73 15.93
C LYS A 71 1.50 6.63 14.85
N GLN A 72 2.77 6.75 15.24
CA GLN A 72 3.89 6.69 14.31
C GLN A 72 4.03 5.30 13.68
N SER A 73 3.96 4.24 14.48
CA SER A 73 4.04 2.85 14.01
C SER A 73 2.90 2.52 13.05
N MET A 74 1.69 3.03 13.34
CA MET A 74 0.54 2.89 12.44
C MET A 74 0.69 3.67 11.12
N ARG A 75 1.29 4.87 11.13
CA ARG A 75 1.62 5.59 9.89
C ARG A 75 2.57 4.79 9.01
N VAL A 76 3.62 4.21 9.60
CA VAL A 76 4.57 3.35 8.86
C VAL A 76 3.87 2.10 8.34
N ARG A 77 3.01 1.46 9.14
CA ARG A 77 2.29 0.25 8.74
C ARG A 77 1.21 0.51 7.69
N ALA A 78 0.61 1.70 7.65
CA ALA A 78 -0.38 2.09 6.66
C ALA A 78 0.25 2.67 5.38
N GLY A 79 1.50 3.13 5.43
CA GLY A 79 2.24 3.65 4.29
C GLY A 79 2.61 2.53 3.32
N ILE A 80 1.93 2.46 2.18
CA ILE A 80 2.15 1.47 1.14
C ILE A 80 2.61 2.12 -0.17
N LEU A 81 3.33 1.35 -0.98
CA LEU A 81 3.40 1.67 -2.42
C LEU A 81 1.98 1.56 -2.99
N SER A 82 1.51 2.58 -3.68
CA SER A 82 0.28 2.57 -4.49
C SER A 82 0.58 3.26 -5.81
N ALA A 83 0.70 2.49 -6.89
CA ALA A 83 1.01 3.01 -8.22
C ALA A 83 -0.02 2.50 -9.22
N CYS A 84 -0.48 3.38 -10.10
CA CYS A 84 -1.43 3.04 -11.15
C CYS A 84 -1.09 3.79 -12.44
N ASN A 85 -1.21 3.13 -13.60
CA ASN A 85 -1.02 3.77 -14.90
C ASN A 85 -2.31 4.35 -15.50
N TYR A 86 -3.45 4.27 -14.80
CA TYR A 86 -4.74 4.77 -15.28
C TYR A 86 -4.83 6.30 -15.15
N LYS A 87 -5.04 6.98 -16.28
CA LYS A 87 -5.06 8.45 -16.37
C LYS A 87 -6.39 9.10 -15.98
N GLY A 88 -7.40 8.31 -15.59
CA GLY A 88 -8.69 8.82 -15.12
C GLY A 88 -8.76 9.03 -13.61
N LEU A 89 -7.66 8.81 -12.88
CA LEU A 89 -7.57 9.13 -11.45
C LEU A 89 -7.30 10.64 -11.27
N ASP A 90 -7.74 11.17 -10.13
CA ASP A 90 -7.46 12.54 -9.73
C ASP A 90 -6.04 12.66 -9.15
N ASP A 91 -5.10 13.20 -9.92
CA ASP A 91 -3.70 13.31 -9.47
C ASP A 91 -3.47 14.42 -8.42
N SER A 92 -4.51 15.10 -7.92
CA SER A 92 -4.37 16.17 -6.91
C SER A 92 -4.14 15.68 -5.48
N TYR A 93 -4.34 14.39 -5.21
CA TYR A 93 -4.11 13.79 -3.89
C TYR A 93 -3.77 12.29 -3.98
N GLU A 94 -3.26 11.73 -2.87
CA GLU A 94 -3.01 10.30 -2.73
C GLU A 94 -4.29 9.52 -2.44
N HIS A 95 -4.60 8.51 -3.25
CA HIS A 95 -5.80 7.69 -3.10
C HIS A 95 -5.57 6.48 -2.20
N SER A 96 -6.53 6.15 -1.33
CA SER A 96 -6.58 4.79 -0.76
C SER A 96 -6.78 3.74 -1.86
N PRO A 97 -6.40 2.47 -1.61
CA PRO A 97 -6.70 1.37 -2.52
C PRO A 97 -8.18 1.29 -2.93
N VAL A 98 -9.08 1.63 -2.01
CA VAL A 98 -10.52 1.69 -2.27
C VAL A 98 -10.84 2.77 -3.30
N ASN A 99 -10.30 3.98 -3.15
CA ASN A 99 -10.56 5.07 -4.10
C ASN A 99 -9.87 4.85 -5.45
N VAL A 100 -8.71 4.20 -5.52
CA VAL A 100 -8.10 3.74 -6.78
C VAL A 100 -9.06 2.80 -7.52
N ALA A 101 -9.59 1.78 -6.85
CA ALA A 101 -10.53 0.84 -7.45
C ALA A 101 -11.83 1.52 -7.91
N ARG A 102 -12.40 2.40 -7.08
CA ARG A 102 -13.62 3.16 -7.42
C ARG A 102 -13.42 4.07 -8.63
N GLY A 103 -12.30 4.78 -8.69
CA GLY A 103 -11.94 5.65 -9.81
C GLY A 103 -11.81 4.88 -11.11
N ILE A 104 -11.08 3.78 -11.11
CA ILE A 104 -10.92 2.91 -12.29
C ILE A 104 -12.27 2.34 -12.73
N LEU A 105 -13.03 1.72 -11.82
CA LEU A 105 -14.33 1.13 -12.15
C LEU A 105 -15.31 2.17 -12.69
N SER A 106 -15.29 3.40 -12.14
CA SER A 106 -16.15 4.49 -12.62
C SER A 106 -15.79 4.99 -14.01
N GLY A 107 -14.50 4.90 -14.36
CA GLY A 107 -13.98 5.36 -15.63
C GLY A 107 -14.04 4.32 -16.76
N ILE A 108 -14.06 3.02 -16.45
CA ILE A 108 -14.15 1.94 -17.45
C ILE A 108 -15.54 1.31 -17.59
N SER A 109 -16.48 1.66 -16.73
CA SER A 109 -17.84 1.12 -16.74
C SER A 109 -18.91 2.21 -16.65
N SER A 110 -20.18 1.81 -16.71
CA SER A 110 -21.31 2.71 -16.45
C SER A 110 -21.53 3.02 -14.97
N LEU A 111 -20.84 2.32 -14.06
CA LEU A 111 -20.93 2.58 -12.62
C LEU A 111 -20.39 3.99 -12.35
N LYS A 112 -21.07 4.73 -11.47
CA LYS A 112 -20.63 6.05 -11.00
C LYS A 112 -20.38 5.98 -9.51
N LEU A 113 -19.17 5.55 -9.14
CA LEU A 113 -18.76 5.37 -7.75
C LEU A 113 -18.04 6.65 -7.29
N ALA A 114 -18.75 7.52 -6.58
CA ALA A 114 -18.14 8.70 -5.96
C ALA A 114 -17.00 8.29 -5.00
N PRO A 115 -15.90 9.06 -4.89
CA PRO A 115 -14.86 8.80 -3.89
C PRO A 115 -15.44 8.74 -2.47
N VAL A 116 -14.84 7.94 -1.60
CA VAL A 116 -15.18 7.87 -0.18
C VAL A 116 -14.06 8.46 0.66
N CYS A 117 -14.33 8.75 1.93
CA CYS A 117 -13.28 9.21 2.85
C CYS A 117 -12.19 8.14 2.99
N ASP A 118 -10.93 8.53 2.81
CA ASP A 118 -9.79 7.65 3.04
C ASP A 118 -9.63 7.35 4.54
N LYS A 119 -9.87 6.09 4.91
CA LYS A 119 -9.80 5.60 6.29
C LYS A 119 -8.90 4.37 6.35
N THR A 120 -8.16 4.25 7.43
CA THR A 120 -7.40 3.04 7.76
C THR A 120 -7.97 2.44 9.03
N PHE A 121 -8.24 1.15 9.00
CA PHE A 121 -8.68 0.39 10.16
C PHE A 121 -7.60 -0.61 10.54
N TYR A 122 -7.46 -0.86 11.83
CA TYR A 122 -6.51 -1.83 12.36
C TYR A 122 -7.19 -2.72 13.39
N SER A 123 -6.84 -4.00 13.41
CA SER A 123 -7.22 -4.96 14.44
C SER A 123 -5.97 -5.70 14.89
N THR A 124 -5.87 -6.00 16.18
CA THR A 124 -4.76 -6.80 16.72
C THR A 124 -4.94 -8.27 16.39
N TRP A 125 -3.89 -9.07 16.52
CA TRP A 125 -3.97 -10.52 16.34
C TRP A 125 -4.89 -11.19 17.36
N ASP A 126 -4.88 -10.72 18.61
CA ASP A 126 -5.69 -11.27 19.70
C ASP A 126 -7.18 -10.93 19.56
N ARG A 127 -7.52 -9.90 18.78
CA ARG A 127 -8.90 -9.45 18.54
C ARG A 127 -9.13 -9.19 17.06
N PRO A 128 -9.13 -10.24 16.22
CA PRO A 128 -9.40 -10.08 14.80
C PRO A 128 -10.81 -9.48 14.62
N TYR A 129 -10.95 -8.58 13.64
CA TYR A 129 -12.20 -7.88 13.32
C TYR A 129 -12.69 -6.85 14.35
N ASP A 130 -11.99 -6.67 15.48
CA ASP A 130 -12.20 -5.54 16.39
C ASP A 130 -11.47 -4.30 15.84
N PHE A 131 -12.12 -3.64 14.87
CA PHE A 131 -11.49 -2.58 14.09
C PHE A 131 -11.44 -1.24 14.85
N THR A 132 -10.22 -0.75 15.06
CA THR A 132 -9.97 0.61 15.52
C THR A 132 -9.68 1.50 14.31
N LEU A 133 -10.38 2.64 14.24
CA LEU A 133 -10.10 3.66 13.23
C LEU A 133 -8.75 4.35 13.53
N PHE A 134 -7.90 4.41 12.51
CA PHE A 134 -6.68 5.19 12.53
C PHE A 134 -6.84 6.44 11.67
N GLU A 135 -6.83 7.61 12.29
CA GLU A 135 -6.93 8.90 11.61
C GLU A 135 -5.55 9.42 11.22
N HIS A 136 -5.36 9.70 9.93
CA HIS A 136 -4.10 10.21 9.38
C HIS A 136 -3.87 11.70 9.65
N LYS A 137 -4.95 12.45 9.94
CA LYS A 137 -4.92 13.87 10.31
C LYS A 137 -5.48 14.05 11.73
N GLU A 138 -4.79 14.82 12.56
CA GLU A 138 -5.53 15.64 13.51
C GLU A 138 -6.23 16.70 12.68
N ILE A 139 -7.55 16.74 12.72
CA ILE A 139 -8.27 17.94 12.33
C ILE A 139 -7.88 18.97 13.40
N SER A 140 -6.86 19.78 13.11
CA SER A 140 -6.70 21.03 13.82
C SER A 140 -7.87 21.91 13.39
N ASP A 141 -8.82 22.09 14.30
CA ASP A 141 -9.83 23.14 14.22
C ASP A 141 -9.16 24.53 14.10
#